data_AF-A0A497NXT1-F1
#
_entry.id   AF-A0A497NXT1-F1
#
_cell.length_a   1.000
_cell.length_b   1.000
_cell.length_c   1.000
_cell.angle_alpha   90.00
_cell.angle_beta   90.00
_cell.angle_gamma   90.00
#
_symmetry.space_group_name_H-M   'P 1'
#
loop_
_entity.id
_entity.type
_entity.pdbx_description
1 polymer ?
#
loop_
_entity_poly.entity_id
_entity_poly.type
_entity_poly.pdbx_seq_one_letter_code
_entity_poly.pdbx_strand_id
1 'polypeptide(L)'
;MAWVLVLIIAVIILISWLAGRKQPRRTLPTSTTLAQTPPRTATKPKRTLELLKSGYERKLRLTIKYETGNPLPGEPAIKVRNVDIYGIGEEYFDAFCYFRNSLRTFKISRVLSVTPGDQYYEIPRDYVPSRWVTEGVTGHLKGATRGRVK
;
A
#
# COMPACT_ATOMS: atom_id res chain seq x y z
N MET A 1 -38.90 36.55 -14.66
CA MET A 1 -38.10 35.47 -15.30
C MET A 1 -36.59 35.68 -15.25
N ALA A 2 -36.07 36.92 -15.26
CA ALA A 2 -34.62 37.20 -15.24
C ALA A 2 -33.88 36.80 -13.93
N TRP A 3 -34.58 36.75 -12.79
CA TRP A 3 -33.98 36.47 -11.47
C TRP A 3 -33.51 35.01 -11.30
N VAL A 4 -34.13 34.07 -12.01
CA VAL A 4 -33.74 32.65 -11.98
C VAL A 4 -32.37 32.45 -12.64
N LEU A 5 -32.09 33.20 -13.71
CA LEU A 5 -30.80 33.15 -14.41
C LEU A 5 -29.66 33.67 -13.52
N VAL A 6 -29.93 34.72 -12.73
CA VAL A 6 -28.95 35.30 -11.79
C VAL A 6 -28.58 34.31 -10.69
N LEU A 7 -29.56 33.57 -10.16
CA LEU A 7 -29.30 32.55 -9.14
C LEU A 7 -28.49 31.36 -9.69
N ILE A 8 -28.76 30.94 -10.93
CA ILE A 8 -27.98 29.87 -11.58
C ILE A 8 -26.53 30.30 -11.79
N ILE A 9 -26.29 31.53 -12.24
CA ILE A 9 -24.93 32.06 -12.43
C ILE A 9 -24.20 32.16 -11.07
N ALA A 10 -24.87 32.60 -10.02
CA ALA A 10 -24.28 32.68 -8.68
C ALA A 10 -23.88 31.30 -8.14
N VAL A 11 -24.69 30.26 -8.37
CA VAL A 11 -24.39 28.88 -7.98
C VAL A 11 -23.21 28.32 -8.79
N ILE A 12 -23.12 28.60 -10.09
CA ILE A 12 -21.97 28.17 -10.92
C ILE A 12 -20.68 28.83 -10.44
N ILE A 13 -20.71 30.12 -10.09
CA ILE A 13 -19.56 30.83 -9.54
C ILE A 13 -19.17 30.23 -8.18
N LEU A 14 -20.13 29.92 -7.31
CA LEU A 14 -19.88 29.32 -6.00
C LEU A 14 -19.27 27.91 -6.11
N ILE A 15 -19.77 27.07 -7.03
CA ILE A 15 -19.20 25.74 -7.31
C ILE A 15 -17.79 25.85 -7.90
N SER A 16 -17.57 26.81 -8.80
CA SER A 16 -16.26 27.07 -9.40
C SER A 16 -15.24 27.57 -8.38
N TRP A 17 -15.67 28.34 -7.38
CA TRP A 17 -14.82 28.82 -6.30
C TRP A 17 -14.46 27.70 -5.30
N LEU A 18 -15.36 26.74 -5.07
CA LEU A 18 -15.11 25.55 -4.24
C LEU A 18 -14.17 24.54 -4.92
N ALA A 19 -14.19 24.42 -6.25
CA ALA A 19 -13.28 23.56 -7.03
C ALA A 19 -11.92 24.23 -7.35
N GLY A 20 -11.75 25.50 -6.98
CA GLY A 20 -10.67 26.39 -7.45
C GLY A 20 -9.42 26.49 -6.59
N ARG A 21 -9.27 25.76 -5.47
CA ARG A 21 -7.97 25.66 -4.76
C ARG A 21 -7.03 24.70 -5.48
N LYS A 22 -6.73 25.02 -6.73
CA LYS A 22 -5.60 24.45 -7.48
C LYS A 22 -4.31 24.97 -6.87
N GLN A 23 -3.43 24.03 -6.57
CA GLN A 23 -2.11 24.25 -5.98
C GLN A 23 -1.36 25.39 -6.70
N PRO A 24 -0.69 26.30 -5.97
CA PRO A 24 0.22 27.24 -6.58
C PRO A 24 1.36 26.47 -7.26
N ARG A 25 1.36 26.51 -8.59
CA ARG A 25 2.48 26.13 -9.45
C ARG A 25 3.64 27.07 -9.13
N ARG A 26 4.52 26.67 -8.21
CA ARG A 26 5.84 27.29 -8.03
C ARG A 26 6.84 26.58 -8.95
N THR A 27 7.25 27.36 -9.94
CA THR A 27 8.50 27.35 -10.70
C THR A 27 9.60 26.38 -10.26
N LEU A 28 10.17 25.70 -11.26
CA LEU A 28 11.44 25.00 -11.25
C LEU A 28 12.59 25.94 -10.81
N PRO A 29 13.44 25.53 -9.85
CA PRO A 29 14.83 25.88 -9.88
C PRO A 29 15.66 24.64 -10.22
N THR A 30 16.38 24.73 -11.33
CA THR A 30 17.57 23.91 -11.59
C THR A 30 18.56 24.17 -10.46
N SER A 31 18.76 23.21 -9.57
CA SER A 31 19.88 23.20 -8.64
C SER A 31 20.33 21.76 -8.44
N THR A 32 21.42 21.44 -9.14
CA THR A 32 22.37 20.39 -8.81
C THR A 32 22.71 20.48 -7.32
N THR A 33 22.33 19.49 -6.52
CA THR A 33 22.89 19.25 -5.18
C THR A 33 22.83 17.77 -4.89
N LEU A 34 24.00 17.13 -4.91
CA LEU A 34 24.25 15.82 -4.32
C LEU A 34 23.88 15.87 -2.83
N ALA A 35 23.28 14.77 -2.34
CA ALA A 35 22.99 14.46 -0.94
C ALA A 35 21.82 15.21 -0.28
N GLN A 36 20.73 14.47 -0.04
CA GLN A 36 20.12 14.28 1.30
C GLN A 36 18.90 13.36 1.16
N THR A 37 19.12 12.07 1.35
CA THR A 37 18.05 11.10 1.65
C THR A 37 17.41 11.54 2.97
N PRO A 38 16.08 11.84 3.04
CA PRO A 38 15.44 12.08 4.31
C PRO A 38 15.65 10.85 5.21
N PRO A 39 15.81 11.04 6.53
CA PRO A 39 16.14 9.97 7.44
C PRO A 39 15.12 8.84 7.32
N ARG A 40 15.64 7.65 6.99
CA ARG A 40 14.96 6.35 7.13
C ARG A 40 14.36 6.28 8.52
N THR A 41 13.10 6.67 8.67
CA THR A 41 12.29 6.30 9.83
C THR A 41 11.87 4.85 9.60
N ALA A 42 12.84 3.95 9.75
CA ALA A 42 12.59 2.53 9.80
C ALA A 42 11.76 2.27 11.06
N THR A 43 10.44 2.15 10.90
CA THR A 43 9.59 1.66 11.99
C THR A 43 10.17 0.33 12.45
N LYS A 44 10.46 0.18 13.75
CA LYS A 44 11.08 -1.04 14.28
C LYS A 44 10.27 -2.26 13.83
N PRO A 45 10.89 -3.33 13.30
CA PRO A 45 10.20 -4.43 12.61
C PRO A 45 9.11 -5.09 13.46
N LYS A 46 9.31 -5.20 14.78
CA LYS A 46 8.31 -5.72 15.72
C LYS A 46 7.01 -4.91 15.72
N ARG A 47 7.11 -3.58 15.73
CA ARG A 47 5.95 -2.68 15.72
C ARG A 47 5.18 -2.77 14.40
N THR A 48 5.89 -2.92 13.28
CA THR A 48 5.26 -3.12 11.97
C THR A 48 4.44 -4.40 11.95
N LEU A 49 5.00 -5.51 12.46
CA LEU A 49 4.28 -6.79 12.53
C LEU A 49 3.04 -6.70 13.42
N GLU A 50 3.14 -6.07 14.59
CA GLU A 50 2.01 -5.87 15.50
C GLU A 50 0.85 -5.08 14.83
N LEU A 51 1.17 -4.03 14.07
CA LEU A 51 0.16 -3.26 13.33
C LEU A 51 -0.49 -4.09 12.21
N LEU A 52 0.28 -4.91 11.50
CA LEU A 52 -0.26 -5.80 10.48
C LEU A 52 -1.16 -6.88 11.09
N LYS A 53 -0.73 -7.50 12.20
CA LYS A 53 -1.54 -8.49 12.95
C LYS A 53 -2.84 -7.88 13.47
N SER A 54 -2.77 -6.68 14.05
CA SER A 54 -3.97 -5.96 14.52
C SER A 54 -4.94 -5.63 13.37
N GLY A 55 -4.43 -5.18 12.22
CA GLY A 55 -5.26 -4.93 11.03
C GLY A 55 -5.90 -6.20 10.47
N TYR A 56 -5.17 -7.32 10.51
CA TYR A 56 -5.69 -8.63 10.12
C TYR A 56 -6.80 -9.13 11.07
N GLU A 57 -6.55 -9.11 12.38
CA GLU A 57 -7.51 -9.59 13.40
C GLU A 57 -8.82 -8.80 13.35
N ARG A 58 -8.73 -7.49 13.18
CA ARG A 58 -9.89 -6.58 13.10
C ARG A 58 -10.50 -6.50 11.71
N LYS A 59 -9.93 -7.19 10.72
CA LYS A 59 -10.34 -7.14 9.31
C LYS A 59 -10.44 -5.71 8.77
N LEU A 60 -9.45 -4.89 9.12
CA LEU A 60 -9.38 -3.48 8.78
C LEU A 60 -8.42 -3.27 7.61
N ARG A 61 -8.88 -2.56 6.57
CA ARG A 61 -8.06 -2.20 5.42
C ARG A 61 -6.89 -1.35 5.86
N LEU A 62 -5.70 -1.65 5.33
CA LEU A 62 -4.48 -0.94 5.68
C LEU A 62 -3.91 -0.21 4.46
N THR A 63 -3.33 0.95 4.71
CA THR A 63 -2.42 1.61 3.76
C THR A 63 -0.99 1.33 4.19
N ILE A 64 -0.20 0.69 3.32
CA ILE A 64 1.21 0.38 3.56
C ILE A 64 2.13 1.18 2.62
N LYS A 65 3.28 1.62 3.13
CA LYS A 65 4.43 2.00 2.29
C LYS A 65 5.31 0.77 2.12
N TYR A 66 5.54 0.36 0.88
CA TYR A 66 6.21 -0.90 0.57
C TYR A 66 7.35 -0.70 -0.42
N GLU A 67 8.52 -1.25 -0.12
CA GLU A 67 9.68 -1.26 -1.00
C GLU A 67 9.67 -2.51 -1.90
N THR A 68 9.62 -2.33 -3.22
CA THR A 68 9.76 -3.43 -4.18
C THR A 68 11.22 -3.81 -4.34
N GLY A 69 11.52 -5.11 -4.33
CA GLY A 69 12.90 -5.59 -4.50
C GLY A 69 13.41 -5.55 -5.94
N ASN A 70 12.51 -5.38 -6.93
CA ASN A 70 12.87 -5.30 -8.34
C ASN A 70 11.91 -4.33 -9.05
N PRO A 71 12.13 -3.00 -8.95
CA PRO A 71 11.34 -2.02 -9.69
C PRO A 71 11.64 -2.10 -11.19
N LEU A 72 10.62 -1.89 -12.03
CA LEU A 72 10.86 -1.70 -13.46
C LEU A 72 11.61 -0.38 -13.69
N PRO A 73 12.41 -0.26 -14.77
CA PRO A 73 13.04 1.00 -15.14
C PRO A 73 12.02 2.14 -15.19
N GLY A 74 12.30 3.25 -14.50
CA GLY A 74 11.41 4.40 -14.41
C GLY A 74 10.28 4.31 -13.37
N GLU A 75 10.11 3.16 -12.68
CA GLU A 75 9.17 3.06 -11.56
C GLU A 75 9.84 3.34 -10.21
N PRO A 76 9.15 4.01 -9.26
CA PRO A 76 9.68 4.17 -7.92
C PRO A 76 9.77 2.82 -7.20
N ALA A 77 10.90 2.60 -6.52
CA ALA A 77 11.10 1.41 -5.68
C ALA A 77 10.11 1.35 -4.52
N ILE A 78 9.69 2.50 -3.97
CA ILE A 78 8.75 2.58 -2.87
C ILE A 78 7.36 2.93 -3.42
N LYS A 79 6.36 2.17 -2.99
CA LYS A 79 4.97 2.31 -3.45
C LYS A 79 4.02 2.31 -2.26
N VAL A 80 3.00 3.17 -2.32
CA VAL A 80 1.89 3.16 -1.36
C VAL A 80 0.83 2.18 -1.88
N ARG A 81 0.31 1.31 -0.99
CA ARG A 81 -0.67 0.28 -1.33
C ARG A 81 -1.79 0.26 -0.30
N ASN A 82 -3.03 0.23 -0.78
CA ASN A 82 -4.17 -0.17 0.04
C ASN A 82 -4.34 -1.68 -0.08
N VAL A 83 -4.44 -2.35 1.07
CA VAL A 83 -4.42 -3.81 1.16
C VAL A 83 -5.41 -4.33 2.20
N ASP A 84 -6.01 -5.47 1.88
CA ASP A 84 -6.85 -6.27 2.79
C ASP A 84 -6.11 -7.58 3.08
N ILE A 85 -5.69 -7.80 4.32
CA ILE A 85 -4.85 -8.95 4.69
C ILE A 85 -5.71 -10.22 4.83
N TYR A 86 -5.44 -11.23 4.01
CA TYR A 86 -6.19 -12.50 4.05
C TYR A 86 -5.48 -13.55 4.91
N GLY A 87 -4.16 -13.52 4.97
CA GLY A 87 -3.37 -14.38 5.84
C GLY A 87 -2.07 -13.71 6.25
N ILE A 88 -1.61 -13.97 7.47
CA ILE A 88 -0.39 -13.39 8.02
C ILE A 88 0.44 -14.47 8.71
N GLY A 89 1.71 -14.56 8.32
CA GLY A 89 2.72 -15.38 8.96
C GLY A 89 3.79 -14.50 9.61
N GLU A 90 4.92 -15.10 9.96
CA GLU A 90 6.01 -14.38 10.63
C GLU A 90 6.86 -13.54 9.67
N GLU A 91 7.02 -13.96 8.42
CA GLU A 91 7.85 -13.26 7.42
C GLU A 91 7.06 -12.64 6.26
N TYR A 92 5.90 -13.22 5.95
CA TYR A 92 5.06 -12.84 4.82
C TYR A 92 3.61 -12.73 5.23
N PHE A 93 2.86 -11.96 4.44
CA PHE A 93 1.41 -11.92 4.50
C PHE A 93 0.83 -11.92 3.08
N ASP A 94 -0.33 -12.55 2.91
CA ASP A 94 -1.12 -12.45 1.71
C ASP A 94 -2.16 -11.35 1.89
N ALA A 95 -2.32 -10.53 0.87
CA ALA A 95 -3.34 -9.49 0.87
C ALA A 95 -3.88 -9.20 -0.52
N PHE A 96 -5.15 -8.82 -0.58
CA PHE A 96 -5.71 -8.26 -1.79
C PHE A 96 -5.18 -6.84 -2.00
N CYS A 97 -4.50 -6.62 -3.11
CA CYS A 97 -3.84 -5.35 -3.42
C CYS A 97 -4.67 -4.54 -4.40
N TYR A 98 -5.28 -3.45 -3.95
CA TYR A 98 -6.15 -2.61 -4.78
C TYR A 98 -5.44 -1.96 -5.96
N PHE A 99 -4.15 -1.65 -5.84
CA PHE A 99 -3.38 -1.12 -6.97
C PHE A 99 -3.20 -2.14 -8.11
N ARG A 100 -3.11 -3.44 -7.79
CA ARG A 100 -2.94 -4.51 -8.78
C ARG A 100 -4.25 -5.26 -9.05
N ASN A 101 -5.32 -4.89 -8.37
CA ASN A 101 -6.61 -5.58 -8.36
C ASN A 101 -6.47 -7.11 -8.25
N SER A 102 -5.60 -7.60 -7.37
CA SER A 102 -5.28 -9.03 -7.25
C SER A 102 -4.67 -9.40 -5.89
N LEU A 103 -4.80 -10.68 -5.52
CA LEU A 103 -4.13 -11.27 -4.38
C LEU A 103 -2.60 -11.29 -4.59
N ARG A 104 -1.85 -10.86 -3.57
CA ARG A 104 -0.39 -10.80 -3.59
C ARG A 104 0.19 -11.16 -2.23
N THR A 105 1.35 -11.78 -2.25
CA THR A 105 2.17 -12.03 -1.07
C THR A 105 3.20 -10.91 -0.91
N PHE A 106 3.31 -10.36 0.30
CA PHE A 106 4.21 -9.29 0.66
C PHE A 106 5.20 -9.78 1.72
N LYS A 107 6.46 -9.33 1.63
CA LYS A 107 7.45 -9.61 2.68
C LYS A 107 7.36 -8.54 3.76
N ILE A 108 7.14 -8.93 5.01
CA ILE A 108 6.94 -8.00 6.14
C ILE A 108 8.14 -7.06 6.29
N SER A 109 9.36 -7.57 6.09
CA SER A 109 10.60 -6.79 6.21
C SER A 109 10.72 -5.64 5.19
N ARG A 110 9.88 -5.61 4.15
CA ARG A 110 9.84 -4.56 3.11
C ARG A 110 8.72 -3.53 3.35
N VAL A 111 7.94 -3.69 4.40
CA VAL A 111 6.93 -2.72 4.83
C VAL A 111 7.62 -1.63 5.63
N LEU A 112 7.60 -0.41 5.11
CA LEU A 112 8.23 0.77 5.71
C LEU A 112 7.32 1.42 6.76
N SER A 113 6.01 1.45 6.49
CA SER A 113 5.01 1.98 7.41
C SER A 113 3.65 1.34 7.16
N VAL A 114 2.81 1.32 8.20
CA VAL A 114 1.43 0.83 8.17
C VAL A 114 0.53 1.90 8.77
N THR A 115 -0.52 2.26 8.04
CA THR A 115 -1.57 3.18 8.49
C THR A 115 -2.90 2.43 8.45
N PRO A 116 -3.58 2.25 9.60
CA PRO A 116 -4.94 1.72 9.63
C PRO A 116 -5.92 2.64 8.90
N GLY A 117 -6.79 2.06 8.07
CA GLY A 117 -7.93 2.76 7.49
C GLY A 117 -9.16 2.68 8.39
N ASP A 118 -10.30 3.02 7.82
CA ASP A 118 -11.64 2.99 8.44
C ASP A 118 -12.58 1.95 7.80
N GLN A 119 -12.12 1.29 6.73
CA GLN A 119 -12.89 0.30 5.98
C GLN A 119 -12.62 -1.11 6.49
N TYR A 120 -13.68 -1.88 6.67
CA TYR A 120 -13.61 -3.30 7.01
C TYR A 120 -13.79 -4.16 5.75
N TYR A 121 -13.25 -5.37 5.77
CA TYR A 121 -13.39 -6.34 4.67
C TYR A 121 -13.72 -7.73 5.20
N GLU A 122 -14.16 -8.60 4.29
CA GLU A 122 -14.31 -10.02 4.56
C GLU A 122 -13.28 -10.81 3.77
N ILE A 123 -12.82 -11.92 4.35
CA ILE A 123 -11.94 -12.86 3.65
C ILE A 123 -12.84 -13.82 2.87
N PRO A 124 -12.62 -14.00 1.56
CA PRO A 124 -13.37 -14.99 0.77
C PRO A 124 -13.29 -16.40 1.38
N ARG A 125 -14.40 -17.14 1.36
CA ARG A 125 -14.48 -18.48 1.98
C ARG A 125 -13.57 -19.51 1.31
N ASP A 126 -13.22 -19.29 0.05
CA ASP A 126 -12.35 -20.12 -0.78
C ASP A 126 -10.88 -19.68 -0.71
N TYR A 127 -10.53 -18.70 0.13
CA TYR A 127 -9.14 -18.29 0.32
C TYR A 127 -8.31 -19.44 0.90
N VAL A 128 -7.22 -19.76 0.20
CA VAL A 128 -6.18 -20.67 0.66
C VAL A 128 -4.89 -19.89 0.85
N PRO A 129 -4.26 -19.93 2.04
CA PRO A 129 -2.99 -19.26 2.29
C PRO A 129 -1.87 -19.73 1.37
N SER A 130 -1.03 -18.80 0.94
CA SER A 130 0.17 -19.13 0.20
C SER A 130 1.19 -19.85 1.09
N ARG A 131 2.01 -20.72 0.49
CA ARG A 131 3.11 -21.41 1.19
C ARG A 131 4.07 -20.47 1.92
N TRP A 132 4.20 -19.22 1.45
CA TRP A 132 5.06 -18.22 2.09
C TRP A 132 4.51 -17.80 3.45
N VAL A 133 3.20 -17.73 3.58
CA VAL A 133 2.51 -17.40 4.84
C VAL A 133 2.60 -18.58 5.81
N THR A 134 2.39 -19.82 5.33
CA THR A 134 2.35 -21.02 6.18
C THR A 134 3.74 -21.56 6.55
N GLU A 135 4.74 -21.44 5.67
CA GLU A 135 6.05 -22.09 5.86
C GLU A 135 7.25 -21.11 5.89
N GLY A 136 7.05 -19.84 5.55
CA GLY A 136 8.14 -18.84 5.45
C GLY A 136 9.17 -19.13 4.36
N VAL A 137 10.31 -18.44 4.37
CA VAL A 137 11.44 -18.74 3.44
C VAL A 137 11.98 -20.15 3.65
N THR A 138 12.01 -20.63 4.90
CA THR A 138 12.70 -21.89 5.25
C THR A 138 11.97 -23.12 4.72
N GLY A 139 10.63 -23.11 4.63
CA GLY A 139 9.88 -24.17 3.97
C GLY A 139 10.10 -24.24 2.46
N HIS A 140 10.22 -23.07 1.82
CA HIS A 140 10.47 -22.98 0.38
C HIS A 140 11.78 -23.67 -0.03
N LEU A 141 12.84 -23.53 0.78
CA LEU A 141 14.14 -24.16 0.53
C LEU A 141 14.14 -25.67 0.79
N LYS A 142 13.31 -26.16 1.72
CA LYS A 142 13.18 -27.61 2.02
C LYS A 142 12.42 -28.38 0.93
N GLY A 143 11.51 -27.72 0.21
CA GLY A 143 10.80 -28.34 -0.93
C GLY A 143 11.66 -28.48 -2.19
N ALA A 144 12.62 -27.57 -2.40
CA ALA A 144 13.47 -27.56 -3.61
C ALA A 144 14.50 -28.70 -3.63
N THR A 145 14.91 -29.23 -2.47
CA THR A 145 15.91 -30.30 -2.36
C THR A 145 15.34 -31.72 -2.49
N ARG A 146 14.01 -31.90 -2.48
CA ARG A 146 13.35 -33.23 -2.56
C ARG A 146 13.10 -33.75 -3.98
N GLY A 147 13.45 -32.98 -5.03
CA GLY A 147 13.15 -33.32 -6.42
C GLY A 147 14.27 -34.00 -7.23
N ARG A 148 15.35 -34.49 -6.59
CA ARG A 148 16.44 -35.18 -7.30
C ARG A 148 16.70 -36.56 -6.69
N VAL A 149 15.79 -37.49 -6.97
CA VAL A 149 16.08 -38.92 -6.87
C VAL A 149 16.14 -39.45 -8.30
N LYS A 150 17.24 -40.14 -8.60
CA LYS A 150 17.63 -40.68 -9.91
C LYS A 150 16.62 -41.70 -10.44
#